data_AF-A0A178AAH3-F1
#
_entry.id   AF-A0A178AAH3-F1
#
_cell.length_a   1.000
_cell.length_b   1.000
_cell.length_c   1.000
_cell.angle_alpha   90.00
_cell.angle_beta   90.00
_cell.angle_gamma   90.00
#
_symmetry.space_group_name_H-M   'P 1'
#
loop_
_entity.id
_entity.type
_entity.pdbx_description
1 polymer ?
#
loop_
_entity_poly.entity_id
_entity_poly.type
_entity_poly.pdbx_seq_one_letter_code
_entity_poly.pdbx_strand_id
1 'polypeptide(L)'
;MDPLLATADAAADKTPTPPSTPPPMQPAGRLWAISDIHLSFKANREALEKLVPYPDDDLILCGDVGETAEHCQVAFAKAKECFRQVWWVPGNHELYTMPSQKEHGARGEAKYMECVEIARSYGILTPEDDYVLWEGEGGPVLIAPIFTLYDYSFRPADVALEDALDWAREKDIEATDEHLLHPDPYKSRIEWCHALVEKTEAKLAAAVAAHPDTKLIIVGHWPLREDLVKLFKVPRFSLWCGTKKTEDWHNKYNAKIVISGHLHIRRTDWIDNTRFEEVSLGYPRQWQECQDRGLDVNDLLREILPGPETPPAEQQGTLWRRFG
;
A
#
# COMPACT_ATOMS: atom_id res chain seq x y z
N MET A 1 35.06 -50.39 38.50
CA MET A 1 35.58 -50.83 37.19
C MET A 1 34.38 -50.91 36.27
N ASP A 2 34.34 -49.98 35.34
CA ASP A 2 33.21 -49.61 34.51
C ASP A 2 33.05 -50.59 33.33
N PRO A 3 31.91 -51.28 33.18
CA PRO A 3 31.73 -52.29 32.15
C PRO A 3 30.91 -51.69 31.01
N LEU A 4 31.52 -51.00 30.03
CA LEU A 4 30.90 -50.71 28.72
C LEU A 4 31.92 -50.19 27.69
N LEU A 5 33.01 -50.93 27.53
CA LEU A 5 33.92 -50.84 26.38
C LEU A 5 33.79 -52.13 25.56
N ALA A 6 32.85 -52.15 24.63
CA ALA A 6 32.87 -53.00 23.42
C ALA A 6 31.67 -52.68 22.51
N THR A 7 31.85 -51.72 21.61
CA THR A 7 31.46 -51.81 20.18
C THR A 7 31.99 -50.56 19.46
N ALA A 8 33.16 -50.70 18.86
CA ALA A 8 33.61 -49.83 17.77
C ALA A 8 33.25 -50.50 16.44
N ASP A 9 33.04 -49.68 15.42
CA ASP A 9 32.81 -49.98 13.99
C ASP A 9 31.40 -50.40 13.55
N ALA A 10 30.54 -49.39 13.34
CA ALA A 10 29.83 -49.16 12.07
C ALA A 10 28.90 -47.95 12.17
N ALA A 11 29.32 -46.79 11.64
CA ALA A 11 28.50 -45.76 10.97
C ALA A 11 29.27 -44.44 10.92
N ALA A 12 30.33 -44.41 10.13
CA ALA A 12 30.80 -43.15 9.56
C ALA A 12 29.79 -42.70 8.49
N ASP A 13 29.63 -41.39 8.41
CA ASP A 13 29.02 -40.63 7.32
C ASP A 13 27.47 -40.54 7.28
N LYS A 14 26.95 -39.56 8.01
CA LYS A 14 25.71 -38.86 7.65
C LYS A 14 25.99 -37.38 7.65
N THR A 15 26.48 -36.88 6.53
CA THR A 15 26.47 -35.46 6.19
C THR A 15 25.01 -34.98 6.25
N PRO A 16 24.69 -33.85 6.91
CA PRO A 16 23.34 -33.30 6.89
C PRO A 16 22.98 -32.93 5.44
N THR A 17 21.91 -33.51 4.92
CA THR A 17 21.34 -33.10 3.64
C THR A 17 20.99 -31.60 3.74
N PRO A 18 21.43 -30.75 2.79
CA PRO A 18 21.01 -29.36 2.78
C PRO A 18 19.47 -29.30 2.70
N PRO A 19 18.82 -28.30 3.32
CA PRO A 19 17.38 -28.14 3.21
C PRO A 19 17.01 -28.09 1.72
N SER A 20 16.04 -28.93 1.34
CA SER A 20 15.50 -28.98 -0.01
C SER A 20 15.08 -27.59 -0.44
N THR A 21 15.58 -27.13 -1.57
CA THR A 21 15.08 -25.93 -2.25
C THR A 21 13.56 -26.02 -2.31
N PRO A 22 12.81 -25.00 -1.85
CA PRO A 22 11.37 -25.00 -1.99
C PRO A 22 11.03 -25.23 -3.48
N PRO A 23 9.95 -25.96 -3.78
CA PRO A 23 9.55 -26.19 -5.16
C PRO A 23 9.43 -24.83 -5.87
N PRO A 24 9.84 -24.73 -7.15
CA PRO A 24 9.65 -23.50 -7.90
C PRO A 24 8.16 -23.14 -7.83
N MET A 25 7.87 -21.97 -7.28
CA MET A 25 6.51 -21.42 -7.28
C MET A 25 6.03 -21.43 -8.73
N GLN A 26 4.81 -21.92 -8.97
CA GLN A 26 4.18 -21.71 -10.27
C GLN A 26 4.24 -20.20 -10.57
N PRO A 27 4.56 -19.78 -11.80
CA PRO A 27 4.61 -18.37 -12.13
C PRO A 27 3.30 -17.74 -11.71
N ALA A 28 3.40 -16.64 -10.96
CA ALA A 28 2.24 -15.88 -10.53
C ALA A 28 1.33 -15.60 -11.74
N GLY A 29 0.01 -15.68 -11.54
CA GLY A 29 -0.94 -15.24 -12.55
C GLY A 29 -0.90 -13.72 -12.70
N ARG A 30 -2.00 -13.07 -12.36
CA ARG A 30 -2.15 -11.61 -12.42
C ARG A 30 -1.83 -10.96 -11.08
N LEU A 31 -1.50 -9.67 -11.14
CA LEU A 31 -1.36 -8.81 -9.97
C LEU A 31 -2.54 -7.85 -9.92
N TRP A 32 -3.31 -7.90 -8.84
CA TRP A 32 -4.46 -7.03 -8.58
C TRP A 32 -4.14 -6.00 -7.51
N ALA A 33 -4.85 -4.88 -7.49
CA ALA A 33 -4.80 -3.91 -6.40
C ALA A 33 -6.15 -3.31 -6.08
N ILE A 34 -6.32 -2.95 -4.80
CA ILE A 34 -7.46 -2.18 -4.29
C ILE A 34 -7.01 -1.42 -3.03
N SER A 35 -7.62 -0.27 -2.77
CA SER A 35 -7.45 0.51 -1.54
C SER A 35 -8.77 1.03 -1.02
N ASP A 36 -8.75 1.71 0.13
CA ASP A 36 -9.89 2.47 0.63
C ASP A 36 -11.14 1.59 0.80
N ILE A 37 -10.95 0.39 1.35
CA ILE A 37 -12.02 -0.57 1.59
C ILE A 37 -12.91 -0.07 2.73
N HIS A 38 -12.36 0.66 3.71
CA HIS A 38 -13.11 1.29 4.80
C HIS A 38 -14.08 0.34 5.51
N LEU A 39 -13.54 -0.69 6.14
CA LEU A 39 -14.34 -1.74 6.79
C LEU A 39 -15.12 -1.26 8.03
N SER A 40 -15.02 -0.01 8.47
CA SER A 40 -15.99 0.57 9.40
C SER A 40 -17.43 0.55 8.84
N PHE A 41 -17.58 0.65 7.52
CA PHE A 41 -18.88 0.61 6.87
C PHE A 41 -19.35 -0.83 6.64
N LYS A 42 -20.51 -1.16 7.21
CA LYS A 42 -21.13 -2.48 7.07
C LYS A 42 -21.25 -2.94 5.60
N ALA A 43 -21.69 -2.04 4.71
CA ALA A 43 -21.84 -2.37 3.29
C ALA A 43 -20.51 -2.75 2.62
N ASN A 44 -19.39 -2.12 3.02
CA ASN A 44 -18.07 -2.47 2.49
C ASN A 44 -17.55 -3.80 3.08
N ARG A 45 -17.88 -4.12 4.35
CA ARG A 45 -17.60 -5.47 4.90
C ARG A 45 -18.35 -6.56 4.15
N GLU A 46 -19.65 -6.37 3.91
CA GLU A 46 -20.48 -7.28 3.12
C GLU A 46 -20.01 -7.39 1.67
N ALA A 47 -19.40 -6.33 1.12
CA ALA A 47 -18.77 -6.37 -0.20
C ALA A 47 -17.51 -7.23 -0.19
N LEU A 48 -16.62 -7.03 0.78
CA LEU A 48 -15.38 -7.80 0.94
C LEU A 48 -15.66 -9.31 1.08
N GLU A 49 -16.72 -9.70 1.80
CA GLU A 49 -17.12 -11.12 1.93
C GLU A 49 -17.38 -11.80 0.57
N LYS A 50 -17.82 -11.04 -0.43
CA LYS A 50 -18.12 -11.52 -1.80
C LYS A 50 -16.89 -11.63 -2.70
N LEU A 51 -15.71 -11.25 -2.21
CA LEU A 51 -14.46 -11.40 -2.96
C LEU A 51 -14.27 -12.87 -3.34
N VAL A 52 -14.11 -13.14 -4.64
CA VAL A 52 -13.97 -14.49 -5.18
C VAL A 52 -12.50 -14.95 -5.10
N PRO A 53 -12.23 -16.24 -4.92
CA PRO A 53 -10.85 -16.75 -4.92
C PRO A 53 -10.18 -16.67 -6.30
N TYR A 54 -8.95 -16.15 -6.32
CA TYR A 54 -8.01 -16.16 -7.43
C TYR A 54 -6.70 -16.82 -6.97
N PRO A 55 -6.68 -18.16 -6.78
CA PRO A 55 -5.61 -18.85 -6.04
C PRO A 55 -4.23 -18.80 -6.70
N ASP A 56 -4.16 -18.44 -7.99
CA ASP A 56 -2.91 -18.30 -8.74
C ASP A 56 -2.43 -16.84 -8.83
N ASP A 57 -3.32 -15.89 -8.50
CA ASP A 57 -3.08 -14.45 -8.58
C ASP A 57 -2.65 -13.87 -7.22
N ASP A 58 -2.20 -12.62 -7.29
CA ASP A 58 -1.69 -11.86 -6.16
C ASP A 58 -2.46 -10.55 -5.96
N LEU A 59 -2.44 -10.02 -4.73
CA LEU A 59 -3.18 -8.81 -4.37
C LEU A 59 -2.32 -7.77 -3.62
N ILE A 60 -2.53 -6.51 -3.97
CA ILE A 60 -2.03 -5.35 -3.23
C ILE A 60 -3.20 -4.66 -2.53
N LEU A 61 -3.10 -4.52 -1.21
CA LEU A 61 -3.99 -3.69 -0.38
C LEU A 61 -3.31 -2.33 -0.12
N CYS A 62 -3.71 -1.30 -0.85
CA CYS A 62 -3.03 0.00 -0.87
C CYS A 62 -3.59 1.01 0.16
N GLY A 63 -3.68 0.58 1.41
CA GLY A 63 -4.11 1.41 2.55
C GLY A 63 -5.61 1.61 2.67
N ASP A 64 -6.01 2.16 3.82
CA ASP A 64 -7.39 2.44 4.21
C ASP A 64 -8.32 1.21 4.11
N VAL A 65 -7.81 0.06 4.58
CA VAL A 65 -8.60 -1.14 4.84
C VAL A 65 -9.64 -0.86 5.93
N GLY A 66 -9.24 -0.15 7.00
CA GLY A 66 -10.12 0.25 8.08
C GLY A 66 -9.35 0.79 9.29
N GLU A 67 -10.06 1.16 10.35
CA GLU A 67 -9.51 1.94 11.47
C GLU A 67 -9.04 1.10 12.67
N THR A 68 -9.31 -0.21 12.68
CA THR A 68 -9.08 -1.07 13.85
C THR A 68 -8.23 -2.30 13.50
N ALA A 69 -7.61 -2.88 14.53
CA ALA A 69 -6.90 -4.15 14.40
C ALA A 69 -7.82 -5.28 13.89
N GLU A 70 -9.08 -5.30 14.34
CA GLU A 70 -10.09 -6.26 13.88
C GLU A 70 -10.40 -6.07 12.39
N HIS A 71 -10.53 -4.83 11.91
CA HIS A 71 -10.70 -4.56 10.48
C HIS A 71 -9.51 -5.10 9.67
N CYS A 72 -8.27 -4.87 10.12
CA CYS A 72 -7.08 -5.42 9.48
C CYS A 72 -7.13 -6.95 9.43
N GLN A 73 -7.42 -7.61 10.55
CA GLN A 73 -7.54 -9.08 10.63
C GLN A 73 -8.57 -9.63 9.66
N VAL A 74 -9.78 -9.03 9.60
CA VAL A 74 -10.85 -9.45 8.68
C VAL A 74 -10.41 -9.33 7.22
N ALA A 75 -9.81 -8.19 6.85
CA ALA A 75 -9.34 -7.98 5.49
C ALA A 75 -8.20 -8.92 5.09
N PHE A 76 -7.22 -9.07 5.96
CA PHE A 76 -6.03 -9.88 5.70
C PHE A 76 -6.38 -11.36 5.63
N ALA A 77 -7.25 -11.84 6.51
CA ALA A 77 -7.78 -13.20 6.43
C ALA A 77 -8.46 -13.44 5.08
N LYS A 78 -9.42 -12.57 4.70
CA LYS A 78 -10.15 -12.73 3.45
C LYS A 78 -9.25 -12.62 2.22
N ALA A 79 -8.29 -11.70 2.22
CA ALA A 79 -7.33 -11.58 1.13
C ALA A 79 -6.46 -12.84 0.99
N LYS A 80 -6.02 -13.44 2.10
CA LYS A 80 -5.24 -14.68 2.10
C LYS A 80 -6.04 -15.93 1.75
N GLU A 81 -7.36 -15.93 1.97
CA GLU A 81 -8.25 -16.98 1.46
C GLU A 81 -8.39 -16.92 -0.07
N CYS A 82 -8.29 -15.71 -0.65
CA CYS A 82 -8.54 -15.49 -2.06
C CYS A 82 -7.29 -15.47 -2.94
N PHE A 83 -6.14 -15.00 -2.43
CA PHE A 83 -4.94 -14.73 -3.24
C PHE A 83 -3.69 -15.43 -2.69
N ARG A 84 -2.76 -15.78 -3.59
CA ARG A 84 -1.55 -16.52 -3.27
C ARG A 84 -0.60 -15.70 -2.40
N GLN A 85 -0.13 -14.55 -2.89
CA GLN A 85 0.67 -13.58 -2.14
C GLN A 85 -0.10 -12.26 -2.02
N VAL A 86 0.04 -11.63 -0.86
CA VAL A 86 -0.56 -10.33 -0.58
C VAL A 86 0.50 -9.37 -0.08
N TRP A 87 0.41 -8.12 -0.54
CA TRP A 87 1.13 -6.97 -0.01
C TRP A 87 0.14 -6.00 0.60
N TRP A 88 0.55 -5.32 1.66
CA TRP A 88 -0.22 -4.26 2.29
C TRP A 88 0.66 -3.05 2.58
N VAL A 89 0.10 -1.85 2.43
CA VAL A 89 0.68 -0.60 2.94
C VAL A 89 -0.36 0.12 3.79
N PRO A 90 0.04 0.87 4.84
CA PRO A 90 -0.90 1.63 5.66
C PRO A 90 -1.46 2.83 4.90
N GLY A 91 -2.74 3.14 5.13
CA GLY A 91 -3.31 4.45 4.88
C GLY A 91 -3.39 5.29 6.14
N ASN A 92 -4.08 6.43 6.11
CA ASN A 92 -4.26 7.24 7.32
C ASN A 92 -5.24 6.59 8.31
N HIS A 93 -6.23 5.84 7.83
CA HIS A 93 -7.26 5.25 8.69
C HIS A 93 -6.70 4.17 9.62
N GLU A 94 -5.77 3.33 9.16
CA GLU A 94 -5.12 2.34 10.04
C GLU A 94 -4.34 3.00 11.19
N LEU A 95 -3.87 4.23 11.00
CA LEU A 95 -3.07 4.98 11.96
C LEU A 95 -3.91 5.75 12.97
N TYR A 96 -5.24 5.70 12.86
CA TYR A 96 -6.12 6.35 13.83
C TYR A 96 -6.10 5.63 15.18
N THR A 97 -5.90 6.42 16.23
CA THR A 97 -6.22 6.00 17.59
C THR A 97 -7.65 6.39 17.89
N MET A 98 -8.56 5.41 17.82
CA MET A 98 -9.99 5.66 18.00
C MET A 98 -10.30 6.22 19.39
N PRO A 99 -11.35 7.05 19.57
CA PRO A 99 -11.69 7.64 20.87
C PRO A 99 -11.86 6.63 22.00
N SER A 100 -12.37 5.42 21.70
CA SER A 100 -12.51 4.31 22.65
C SER A 100 -11.16 3.76 23.16
N GLN A 101 -10.07 4.06 22.46
CA GLN A 101 -8.72 3.61 22.75
C GLN A 101 -7.83 4.77 23.23
N LYS A 102 -8.39 5.95 23.51
CA LYS A 102 -7.60 7.16 23.81
C LYS A 102 -6.61 6.98 24.98
N GLU A 103 -6.95 6.22 26.01
CA GLU A 103 -6.13 6.06 27.21
C GLU A 103 -5.03 4.99 27.10
N HIS A 104 -5.28 3.94 26.32
CA HIS A 104 -4.44 2.73 26.32
C HIS A 104 -4.12 2.18 24.92
N GLY A 105 -4.66 2.78 23.88
CA GLY A 105 -4.40 2.39 22.49
C GLY A 105 -3.03 2.83 22.03
N ALA A 106 -2.47 2.04 21.10
CA ALA A 106 -1.26 2.42 20.39
C ALA A 106 -1.48 3.72 19.60
N ARG A 107 -0.41 4.50 19.45
CA ARG A 107 -0.37 5.79 18.74
C ARG A 107 0.86 5.84 17.83
N GLY A 108 0.78 6.63 16.76
CA GLY A 108 1.89 6.89 15.85
C GLY A 108 2.61 5.63 15.38
N GLU A 109 3.94 5.59 15.51
CA GLU A 109 4.76 4.48 15.06
C GLU A 109 4.37 3.16 15.74
N ALA A 110 3.99 3.18 17.02
CA ALA A 110 3.53 1.97 17.70
C ALA A 110 2.20 1.44 17.12
N LYS A 111 1.31 2.35 16.69
CA LYS A 111 0.06 1.97 16.01
C LYS A 111 0.33 1.36 14.64
N TYR A 112 1.25 1.96 13.90
CA TYR A 112 1.72 1.40 12.63
C TYR A 112 2.30 -0.01 12.81
N MET A 113 3.17 -0.20 13.80
CA MET A 113 3.79 -1.51 14.05
C MET A 113 2.77 -2.55 14.52
N GLU A 114 1.72 -2.17 15.25
CA GLU A 114 0.59 -3.09 15.54
C GLU A 114 -0.02 -3.66 14.25
N CYS A 115 -0.29 -2.81 13.25
CA CYS A 115 -0.80 -3.24 11.96
C CYS A 115 0.19 -4.12 11.19
N VAL A 116 1.49 -3.79 11.21
CA VAL A 116 2.56 -4.61 10.60
C VAL A 116 2.61 -6.01 11.21
N GLU A 117 2.54 -6.12 12.53
CA GLU A 117 2.57 -7.43 13.20
C GLU A 117 1.32 -8.26 12.89
N ILE A 118 0.15 -7.63 12.75
CA ILE A 118 -1.05 -8.30 12.27
C ILE A 118 -0.81 -8.81 10.84
N ALA A 119 -0.38 -7.96 9.91
CA ALA A 119 -0.09 -8.37 8.52
C ALA A 119 0.90 -9.55 8.44
N ARG A 120 1.99 -9.50 9.21
CA ARG A 120 2.99 -10.57 9.29
C ARG A 120 2.42 -11.89 9.80
N SER A 121 1.47 -11.85 10.74
CA SER A 121 0.81 -13.07 11.24
C SER A 121 0.00 -13.81 10.15
N TYR A 122 -0.37 -13.12 9.07
CA TYR A 122 -1.03 -13.69 7.88
C TYR A 122 -0.05 -13.96 6.72
N GLY A 123 1.25 -13.71 6.90
CA GLY A 123 2.25 -13.83 5.83
C GLY A 123 2.11 -12.76 4.74
N ILE A 124 1.56 -11.60 5.08
CA ILE A 124 1.42 -10.44 4.18
C ILE A 124 2.69 -9.60 4.24
N LEU A 125 3.18 -9.19 3.08
CA LEU A 125 4.37 -8.36 2.95
C LEU A 125 4.03 -6.88 3.16
N THR A 126 4.87 -6.19 3.90
CA THR A 126 4.66 -4.81 4.37
C THR A 126 5.80 -3.88 3.94
N PRO A 127 5.71 -2.55 4.17
CA PRO A 127 6.84 -1.65 3.92
C PRO A 127 8.11 -1.98 4.73
N GLU A 128 7.98 -2.75 5.81
CA GLU A 128 9.10 -3.14 6.67
C GLU A 128 9.90 -4.34 6.12
N ASP A 129 9.33 -5.11 5.20
CA ASP A 129 9.94 -6.33 4.66
C ASP A 129 10.68 -6.05 3.34
N ASP A 130 11.67 -6.86 2.99
CA ASP A 130 12.42 -6.66 1.74
C ASP A 130 11.51 -6.66 0.51
N TYR A 131 11.87 -5.86 -0.50
CA TYR A 131 11.13 -5.82 -1.75
C TYR A 131 11.29 -7.14 -2.50
N VAL A 132 10.17 -7.69 -2.99
CA VAL A 132 10.12 -9.04 -3.54
C VAL A 132 10.00 -8.98 -5.05
N LEU A 133 10.78 -9.83 -5.73
CA LEU A 133 10.66 -10.04 -7.17
C LEU A 133 9.36 -10.77 -7.47
N TRP A 134 8.55 -10.16 -8.33
CA TRP A 134 7.31 -10.71 -8.83
C TRP A 134 7.48 -11.12 -10.29
N GLU A 135 7.28 -12.40 -10.58
CA GLU A 135 7.58 -13.03 -11.88
C GLU A 135 6.33 -13.47 -12.64
N GLY A 136 5.16 -12.89 -12.32
CA GLY A 136 3.92 -13.22 -13.02
C GLY A 136 3.75 -12.56 -14.38
N GLU A 137 2.54 -12.64 -14.92
CA GLU A 137 2.23 -12.12 -16.24
C GLU A 137 2.49 -10.61 -16.34
N GLY A 138 3.35 -10.18 -17.27
CA GLY A 138 3.78 -8.78 -17.40
C GLY A 138 4.95 -8.37 -16.48
N GLY A 139 5.48 -9.30 -15.67
CA GLY A 139 6.77 -9.17 -14.97
C GLY A 139 7.97 -9.49 -15.88
N PRO A 140 9.18 -9.65 -15.31
CA PRO A 140 9.50 -9.49 -13.89
C PRO A 140 9.51 -8.03 -13.43
N VAL A 141 9.06 -7.78 -12.21
CA VAL A 141 9.12 -6.47 -11.52
C VAL A 141 9.44 -6.67 -10.06
N LEU A 142 10.01 -5.67 -9.40
CA LEU A 142 10.18 -5.67 -7.95
C LEU A 142 9.02 -4.88 -7.32
N ILE A 143 8.24 -5.52 -6.43
CA ILE A 143 7.15 -4.85 -5.73
C ILE A 143 7.73 -4.15 -4.50
N ALA A 144 7.55 -2.84 -4.42
CA ALA A 144 8.09 -1.97 -3.40
C ALA A 144 6.96 -1.29 -2.59
N PRO A 145 6.46 -1.93 -1.52
CA PRO A 145 5.56 -1.30 -0.57
C PRO A 145 6.28 -0.20 0.20
N ILE A 146 5.67 0.98 0.31
CA ILE A 146 6.23 2.15 0.98
C ILE A 146 5.22 2.79 1.93
N PHE A 147 5.74 3.54 2.89
CA PHE A 147 4.96 4.36 3.81
C PHE A 147 5.66 5.70 3.97
N THR A 148 5.00 6.80 3.58
CA THR A 148 5.61 8.14 3.53
C THR A 148 4.84 9.21 4.31
N LEU A 149 3.54 9.00 4.58
CA LEU A 149 2.67 10.02 5.17
C LEU A 149 2.66 11.30 4.31
N TYR A 150 2.51 12.47 4.93
CA TYR A 150 2.49 13.79 4.31
C TYR A 150 3.11 14.85 5.23
N ASP A 151 3.51 15.97 4.65
CA ASP A 151 4.19 17.07 5.36
C ASP A 151 3.59 18.45 5.07
N TYR A 152 2.34 18.50 4.58
CA TYR A 152 1.63 19.73 4.22
C TYR A 152 2.28 20.53 3.07
N SER A 153 3.27 19.96 2.38
CA SER A 153 3.97 20.66 1.29
C SER A 153 3.14 20.82 0.02
N PHE A 154 2.05 20.06 -0.14
CA PHE A 154 1.01 20.21 -1.17
C PHE A 154 0.05 21.39 -0.91
N ARG A 155 0.56 22.43 -0.24
CA ARG A 155 -0.04 23.76 -0.17
C ARG A 155 0.43 24.62 -1.36
N PRO A 156 -0.34 25.64 -1.76
CA PRO A 156 0.11 26.65 -2.71
C PRO A 156 1.44 27.29 -2.31
N ALA A 157 2.27 27.68 -3.29
CA ALA A 157 3.59 28.22 -3.01
C ALA A 157 3.59 29.57 -2.27
N ASP A 158 2.49 30.32 -2.36
CA ASP A 158 2.25 31.59 -1.68
C ASP A 158 1.70 31.43 -0.25
N VAL A 159 1.33 30.21 0.17
CA VAL A 159 0.89 29.90 1.54
C VAL A 159 2.09 29.43 2.36
N ALA A 160 2.41 30.15 3.44
CA ALA A 160 3.47 29.75 4.36
C ALA A 160 3.13 28.42 5.05
N LEU A 161 4.13 27.66 5.49
CA LEU A 161 3.89 26.33 6.06
C LEU A 161 3.14 26.42 7.39
N GLU A 162 3.51 27.39 8.21
CA GLU A 162 2.88 27.72 9.49
C GLU A 162 1.40 28.09 9.34
N ASP A 163 1.01 28.67 8.20
CA ASP A 163 -0.35 29.11 7.91
C ASP A 163 -1.19 28.04 7.19
N ALA A 164 -0.59 26.90 6.81
CA ALA A 164 -1.21 25.93 5.91
C ALA A 164 -2.55 25.39 6.45
N LEU A 165 -2.59 25.00 7.73
CA LEU A 165 -3.81 24.48 8.35
C LEU A 165 -4.90 25.55 8.44
N ASP A 166 -4.53 26.78 8.83
CA ASP A 166 -5.48 27.89 8.93
C ASP A 166 -6.03 28.27 7.55
N TRP A 167 -5.18 28.23 6.52
CA TRP A 167 -5.61 28.36 5.12
C TRP A 167 -6.64 27.28 4.74
N ALA A 168 -6.48 26.02 5.13
CA ALA A 168 -7.52 25.03 4.83
C ALA A 168 -8.83 25.29 5.62
N ARG A 169 -8.71 25.65 6.90
CA ARG A 169 -9.84 25.93 7.81
C ARG A 169 -10.69 27.12 7.40
N GLU A 170 -10.13 28.12 6.71
CA GLU A 170 -10.90 29.21 6.09
C GLU A 170 -12.02 28.74 5.15
N LYS A 171 -11.95 27.49 4.66
CA LYS A 171 -12.97 26.85 3.82
C LYS A 171 -13.67 25.69 4.52
N ASP A 172 -13.58 25.61 5.84
CA ASP A 172 -14.13 24.52 6.65
C ASP A 172 -13.60 23.13 6.22
N ILE A 173 -12.35 23.08 5.75
CA ILE A 173 -11.67 21.84 5.34
C ILE A 173 -10.60 21.50 6.38
N GLU A 174 -10.75 20.36 7.04
CA GLU A 174 -9.76 19.78 7.94
C GLU A 174 -9.86 18.25 7.89
N ALA A 175 -8.71 17.55 7.82
CA ALA A 175 -8.70 16.09 7.91
C ALA A 175 -8.90 15.62 9.35
N THR A 176 -9.60 14.50 9.51
CA THR A 176 -9.76 13.82 10.81
C THR A 176 -8.42 13.43 11.43
N ASP A 177 -7.40 13.22 10.60
CA ASP A 177 -6.00 13.00 10.97
C ASP A 177 -5.49 14.00 12.02
N GLU A 178 -5.91 15.26 11.95
CA GLU A 178 -5.48 16.29 12.90
C GLU A 178 -5.84 15.93 14.35
N HIS A 179 -6.86 15.10 14.54
CA HIS A 179 -7.38 14.68 15.83
C HIS A 179 -7.05 13.23 16.20
N LEU A 180 -6.92 12.34 15.22
CA LEU A 180 -6.79 10.89 15.44
C LEU A 180 -5.46 10.28 15.00
N LEU A 181 -4.73 10.92 14.09
CA LEU A 181 -3.42 10.44 13.62
C LEU A 181 -2.32 11.15 14.40
N HIS A 182 -1.88 10.49 15.46
CA HIS A 182 -0.83 11.02 16.33
C HIS A 182 0.57 10.68 15.79
N PRO A 183 1.54 11.62 15.82
CA PRO A 183 2.85 11.39 15.23
C PRO A 183 3.88 10.76 16.17
N ASP A 184 3.49 10.27 17.35
CA ASP A 184 4.43 9.71 18.33
C ASP A 184 5.36 8.65 17.70
N PRO A 185 6.67 8.64 18.01
CA PRO A 185 7.39 9.50 18.97
C PRO A 185 7.89 10.83 18.39
N TYR A 186 7.57 11.13 17.12
CA TYR A 186 7.99 12.36 16.44
C TYR A 186 7.18 13.56 16.96
N LYS A 187 7.75 14.76 16.87
CA LYS A 187 7.07 15.97 17.40
C LYS A 187 5.93 16.43 16.51
N SER A 188 5.92 16.02 15.25
CA SER A 188 4.91 16.40 14.26
C SER A 188 4.79 15.36 13.16
N ARG A 189 3.67 15.40 12.42
CA ARG A 189 3.47 14.59 11.20
C ARG A 189 4.51 14.92 10.13
N ILE A 190 5.00 16.16 10.08
CA ILE A 190 6.11 16.58 9.20
C ILE A 190 7.39 15.81 9.53
N GLU A 191 7.81 15.82 10.80
CA GLU A 191 9.02 15.11 11.23
C GLU A 191 8.91 13.59 10.97
N TRP A 192 7.73 13.01 11.22
CA TRP A 192 7.49 11.60 10.95
C TRP A 192 7.55 11.29 9.44
N CYS A 193 6.87 12.08 8.61
CA CYS A 193 6.91 11.99 7.16
C CYS A 193 8.36 12.06 6.64
N HIS A 194 9.18 12.99 7.14
CA HIS A 194 10.55 13.15 6.69
C HIS A 194 11.43 11.95 7.06
N ALA A 195 11.28 11.41 8.27
CA ALA A 195 11.98 10.19 8.67
C ALA A 195 11.58 8.96 7.83
N LEU A 196 10.28 8.83 7.54
CA LEU A 196 9.73 7.78 6.67
C LEU A 196 10.25 7.89 5.23
N VAL A 197 10.30 9.11 4.69
CA VAL A 197 10.83 9.41 3.36
C VAL A 197 12.31 9.05 3.28
N GLU A 198 13.13 9.45 4.25
CA GLU A 198 14.57 9.14 4.28
C GLU A 198 14.82 7.62 4.33
N LYS A 199 14.12 6.91 5.23
CA LYS A 199 14.18 5.45 5.33
C LYS A 199 13.80 4.77 4.02
N THR A 200 12.70 5.22 3.40
CA THR A 200 12.19 4.63 2.15
C THR A 200 13.10 4.92 0.96
N GLU A 201 13.62 6.13 0.85
CA GLU A 201 14.58 6.54 -0.19
C GLU A 201 15.85 5.67 -0.14
N ALA A 202 16.38 5.41 1.06
CA ALA A 202 17.53 4.52 1.23
C ALA A 202 17.22 3.09 0.75
N LYS A 203 16.03 2.57 1.05
CA LYS A 203 15.59 1.23 0.66
C LYS A 203 15.35 1.11 -0.85
N LEU A 204 14.69 2.08 -1.47
CA LEU A 204 14.51 2.16 -2.92
C LEU A 204 15.85 2.26 -3.66
N ALA A 205 16.77 3.10 -3.17
CA ALA A 205 18.10 3.22 -3.75
C ALA A 205 18.90 1.90 -3.68
N ALA A 206 18.85 1.21 -2.53
CA ALA A 206 19.48 -0.10 -2.37
C ALA A 206 18.88 -1.15 -3.31
N ALA A 207 17.56 -1.14 -3.48
CA ALA A 207 16.85 -2.07 -4.36
C ALA A 207 17.21 -1.87 -5.84
N VAL A 208 17.23 -0.62 -6.32
CA VAL A 208 17.64 -0.30 -7.70
C VAL A 208 19.12 -0.65 -7.94
N ALA A 209 19.99 -0.44 -6.94
CA ALA A 209 21.39 -0.83 -7.04
C ALA A 209 21.58 -2.36 -7.10
N ALA A 210 20.77 -3.12 -6.36
CA ALA A 210 20.81 -4.58 -6.35
C ALA A 210 20.16 -5.21 -7.60
N HIS A 211 19.17 -4.54 -8.21
CA HIS A 211 18.41 -5.02 -9.36
C HIS A 211 18.35 -3.98 -10.49
N PRO A 212 19.49 -3.60 -11.11
CA PRO A 212 19.58 -2.46 -12.04
C PRO A 212 18.71 -2.60 -13.29
N ASP A 213 18.44 -3.83 -13.74
CA ASP A 213 17.64 -4.12 -14.94
C ASP A 213 16.16 -4.40 -14.64
N THR A 214 15.76 -4.36 -13.36
CA THR A 214 14.39 -4.67 -12.93
C THR A 214 13.64 -3.37 -12.60
N LYS A 215 12.47 -3.19 -13.21
CA LYS A 215 11.59 -2.06 -12.91
C LYS A 215 10.88 -2.26 -11.57
N LEU A 216 10.58 -1.15 -10.88
CA LEU A 216 9.77 -1.18 -9.65
C LEU A 216 8.28 -1.04 -9.93
N ILE A 217 7.45 -1.68 -9.11
CA ILE A 217 6.10 -1.21 -8.80
C ILE A 217 6.16 -0.58 -7.42
N ILE A 218 6.04 0.74 -7.34
CA ILE A 218 6.03 1.46 -6.06
C ILE A 218 4.58 1.54 -5.56
N VAL A 219 4.33 1.09 -4.33
CA VAL A 219 2.99 1.01 -3.75
C VAL A 219 2.95 1.84 -2.49
N GLY A 220 2.16 2.91 -2.47
CA GLY A 220 2.01 3.77 -1.30
C GLY A 220 0.64 4.42 -1.29
N HIS A 221 0.01 4.53 -0.12
CA HIS A 221 -1.37 5.02 -0.02
C HIS A 221 -1.54 6.46 -0.56
N TRP A 222 -0.61 7.36 -0.21
CA TRP A 222 -0.59 8.73 -0.69
C TRP A 222 0.00 8.84 -2.10
N PRO A 223 -0.60 9.62 -3.02
CA PRO A 223 0.00 9.96 -4.30
C PRO A 223 1.41 10.55 -4.14
N LEU A 224 2.36 10.09 -4.96
CA LEU A 224 3.76 10.57 -4.90
C LEU A 224 3.98 11.96 -5.50
N ARG A 225 2.99 12.48 -6.24
CA ARG A 225 3.09 13.73 -6.98
C ARG A 225 1.92 14.66 -6.69
N GLU A 226 2.19 15.95 -6.59
CA GLU A 226 1.16 16.98 -6.34
C GLU A 226 0.18 17.09 -7.52
N ASP A 227 0.65 16.95 -8.75
CA ASP A 227 -0.18 17.05 -9.97
C ASP A 227 -1.20 15.91 -10.12
N LEU A 228 -1.01 14.84 -9.37
CA LEU A 228 -1.98 13.75 -9.26
C LEU A 228 -3.14 14.09 -8.30
N VAL A 229 -3.03 15.11 -7.45
CA VAL A 229 -4.05 15.47 -6.46
C VAL A 229 -5.07 16.43 -7.08
N LYS A 230 -6.05 15.87 -7.82
CA LYS A 230 -7.10 16.65 -8.53
C LYS A 230 -8.42 16.67 -7.74
N LEU A 231 -8.45 17.42 -6.64
CA LEU A 231 -9.59 17.51 -5.71
C LEU A 231 -10.56 18.66 -6.05
N PHE A 232 -11.46 18.46 -7.01
CA PHE A 232 -12.34 19.53 -7.52
C PHE A 232 -13.28 20.15 -6.47
N LYS A 233 -13.78 19.35 -5.52
CA LYS A 233 -14.77 19.80 -4.53
C LYS A 233 -14.13 20.34 -3.25
N VAL A 234 -12.94 19.86 -2.91
CA VAL A 234 -12.23 20.16 -1.66
C VAL A 234 -10.74 20.41 -1.93
N PRO A 235 -10.39 21.41 -2.76
CA PRO A 235 -9.01 21.57 -3.24
C PRO A 235 -7.99 21.81 -2.11
N ARG A 236 -8.40 22.45 -1.00
CA ARG A 236 -7.53 22.69 0.16
C ARG A 236 -7.22 21.44 0.98
N PHE A 237 -7.88 20.32 0.69
CA PHE A 237 -7.57 19.03 1.31
C PHE A 237 -6.24 18.45 0.79
N SER A 238 -5.65 19.04 -0.25
CA SER A 238 -4.34 18.64 -0.79
C SER A 238 -3.23 18.57 0.26
N LEU A 239 -3.33 19.35 1.33
CA LEU A 239 -2.40 19.37 2.46
C LEU A 239 -2.10 17.99 3.06
N TRP A 240 -3.10 17.10 3.09
CA TRP A 240 -3.00 15.77 3.69
C TRP A 240 -2.73 14.66 2.66
N CYS A 241 -2.42 15.03 1.40
CA CYS A 241 -2.37 14.09 0.29
C CYS A 241 -0.96 13.65 -0.13
N GLY A 242 0.10 14.07 0.54
CA GLY A 242 1.46 13.62 0.26
C GLY A 242 2.56 14.64 0.58
N THR A 243 3.72 14.47 -0.05
CA THR A 243 4.89 15.33 0.11
C THR A 243 5.58 15.60 -1.22
N LYS A 244 6.09 16.82 -1.42
CA LYS A 244 6.90 17.20 -2.59
C LYS A 244 8.23 16.47 -2.67
N LYS A 245 8.67 15.79 -1.60
CA LYS A 245 9.93 15.03 -1.56
C LYS A 245 9.94 13.79 -2.45
N THR A 246 8.77 13.31 -2.87
CA THR A 246 8.61 12.08 -3.67
C THR A 246 8.28 12.34 -5.14
N GLU A 247 8.22 13.60 -5.57
CA GLU A 247 7.70 14.04 -6.88
C GLU A 247 8.42 13.38 -8.08
N ASP A 248 9.71 13.07 -7.91
CA ASP A 248 10.58 12.48 -8.94
C ASP A 248 10.88 11.00 -8.72
N TRP A 249 10.33 10.36 -7.68
CA TRP A 249 10.67 8.98 -7.30
C TRP A 249 10.37 7.97 -8.40
N HIS A 250 9.31 8.18 -9.19
CA HIS A 250 8.98 7.27 -10.29
C HIS A 250 10.08 7.23 -11.35
N ASN A 251 10.68 8.37 -11.67
CA ASN A 251 11.81 8.44 -12.60
C ASN A 251 13.10 7.99 -11.92
N LYS A 252 13.39 8.53 -10.73
CA LYS A 252 14.62 8.28 -9.97
C LYS A 252 14.83 6.79 -9.67
N TYR A 253 13.76 6.07 -9.36
CA TYR A 253 13.80 4.65 -9.03
C TYR A 253 13.20 3.75 -10.14
N ASN A 254 13.13 4.27 -11.37
CA ASN A 254 12.80 3.48 -12.55
C ASN A 254 11.47 2.71 -12.43
N ALA A 255 10.46 3.35 -11.87
CA ALA A 255 9.15 2.75 -11.63
C ALA A 255 8.40 2.50 -12.95
N LYS A 256 7.94 1.27 -13.14
CA LYS A 256 6.98 0.92 -14.20
C LYS A 256 5.58 1.40 -13.84
N ILE A 257 5.18 1.17 -12.59
CA ILE A 257 3.86 1.52 -12.07
C ILE A 257 4.02 2.15 -10.67
N VAL A 258 3.21 3.16 -10.38
CA VAL A 258 3.01 3.68 -9.02
C VAL A 258 1.53 3.50 -8.67
N ILE A 259 1.25 2.90 -7.52
CA ILE A 259 -0.10 2.61 -7.04
C ILE A 259 -0.38 3.45 -5.81
N SER A 260 -1.54 4.12 -5.79
CA SER A 260 -2.05 4.88 -4.65
C SER A 260 -3.55 4.69 -4.42
N GLY A 261 -4.01 5.16 -3.27
CA GLY A 261 -5.43 5.26 -2.90
C GLY A 261 -5.75 6.69 -2.47
N HIS A 262 -6.35 6.82 -1.29
CA HIS A 262 -6.52 8.04 -0.48
C HIS A 262 -7.52 9.06 -1.06
N LEU A 263 -7.44 9.36 -2.35
CA LEU A 263 -8.22 10.43 -2.97
C LEU A 263 -9.68 10.05 -3.16
N HIS A 264 -9.98 8.75 -3.24
CA HIS A 264 -11.27 8.21 -3.64
C HIS A 264 -11.66 8.66 -5.07
N ILE A 265 -10.66 8.77 -5.94
CA ILE A 265 -10.83 9.21 -7.33
C ILE A 265 -10.08 8.26 -8.25
N ARG A 266 -10.72 7.11 -8.50
CA ARG A 266 -10.23 6.06 -9.38
C ARG A 266 -9.86 6.60 -10.76
N ARG A 267 -8.63 6.32 -11.17
CA ARG A 267 -8.11 6.69 -12.50
C ARG A 267 -6.79 6.01 -12.80
N THR A 268 -6.41 6.08 -14.07
CA THR A 268 -5.08 5.74 -14.55
C THR A 268 -4.48 7.00 -15.17
N ASP A 269 -3.25 7.35 -14.81
CA ASP A 269 -2.48 8.39 -15.48
C ASP A 269 -1.22 7.79 -16.11
N TRP A 270 -0.77 8.36 -17.22
CA TRP A 270 0.55 8.11 -17.78
C TRP A 270 1.32 9.42 -17.74
N ILE A 271 2.40 9.43 -16.95
CA ILE A 271 3.29 10.58 -16.80
C ILE A 271 4.72 10.07 -17.02
N ASP A 272 5.45 10.75 -17.90
CA ASP A 272 6.76 10.31 -18.39
C ASP A 272 6.69 8.89 -19.00
N ASN A 273 7.31 7.89 -18.35
CA ASN A 273 7.27 6.48 -18.74
C ASN A 273 6.66 5.59 -17.65
N THR A 274 5.88 6.18 -16.74
CA THR A 274 5.29 5.49 -15.59
C THR A 274 3.76 5.56 -15.64
N ARG A 275 3.12 4.42 -15.38
CA ARG A 275 1.67 4.35 -15.20
C ARG A 275 1.33 4.56 -13.71
N PHE A 276 0.45 5.50 -13.42
CA PHE A 276 -0.04 5.76 -12.07
C PHE A 276 -1.46 5.22 -11.95
N GLU A 277 -1.74 4.48 -10.89
CA GLU A 277 -3.03 3.86 -10.66
C GLU A 277 -3.60 4.31 -9.32
N GLU A 278 -4.71 5.05 -9.35
CA GLU A 278 -5.54 5.26 -8.17
C GLU A 278 -6.59 4.15 -8.13
N VAL A 279 -6.55 3.36 -7.05
CA VAL A 279 -7.26 2.07 -6.94
C VAL A 279 -8.31 2.02 -5.82
N SER A 280 -8.79 3.17 -5.38
CA SER A 280 -9.72 3.30 -4.26
C SER A 280 -11.08 2.66 -4.52
N LEU A 281 -11.61 1.90 -3.56
CA LEU A 281 -13.04 1.55 -3.56
C LEU A 281 -13.86 2.75 -3.05
N GLY A 282 -13.46 3.29 -1.91
CA GLY A 282 -14.09 4.43 -1.25
C GLY A 282 -15.29 4.05 -0.38
N TYR A 283 -15.95 5.07 0.15
CA TYR A 283 -17.14 4.93 1.00
C TYR A 283 -18.34 4.39 0.20
N PRO A 284 -19.31 3.72 0.85
CA PRO A 284 -20.44 3.09 0.17
C PRO A 284 -21.16 3.96 -0.87
N ARG A 285 -21.37 5.25 -0.56
CA ARG A 285 -22.03 6.20 -1.48
C ARG A 285 -21.23 6.52 -2.73
N GLN A 286 -19.90 6.42 -2.69
CA GLN A 286 -19.02 6.79 -3.81
C GLN A 286 -19.01 5.73 -4.90
N TRP A 287 -19.29 4.46 -4.56
CA TRP A 287 -19.37 3.37 -5.52
C TRP A 287 -20.79 2.77 -5.64
N GLN A 288 -21.81 3.45 -5.09
CA GLN A 288 -23.22 3.07 -5.19
C GLN A 288 -23.68 2.95 -6.66
N GLU A 289 -23.24 3.83 -7.55
CA GLU A 289 -23.54 3.72 -9.00
C GLU A 289 -23.07 2.38 -9.59
N CYS A 290 -21.95 1.83 -9.09
CA CYS A 290 -21.46 0.53 -9.51
C CYS A 290 -22.40 -0.58 -9.03
N GLN A 291 -22.81 -0.53 -7.76
CA GLN A 291 -23.76 -1.49 -7.18
C GLN A 291 -25.10 -1.48 -7.90
N ASP A 292 -25.63 -0.29 -8.22
CA ASP A 292 -26.91 -0.12 -8.92
C ASP A 292 -26.88 -0.74 -10.33
N ARG A 293 -25.69 -0.88 -10.90
CA ARG A 293 -25.44 -1.53 -12.19
C ARG A 293 -25.15 -3.04 -12.07
N GLY A 294 -25.23 -3.59 -10.86
CA GLY A 294 -24.97 -4.99 -10.58
C GLY A 294 -23.49 -5.37 -10.46
N LEU A 295 -22.60 -4.38 -10.33
CA LEU A 295 -21.17 -4.60 -10.12
C LEU A 295 -20.88 -4.76 -8.62
N ASP A 296 -19.82 -5.50 -8.28
CA ASP A 296 -19.38 -5.70 -6.90
C ASP A 296 -17.87 -5.46 -6.71
N VAL A 297 -17.33 -5.85 -5.55
CA VAL A 297 -15.91 -5.65 -5.23
C VAL A 297 -14.97 -6.28 -6.25
N ASN A 298 -15.37 -7.38 -6.89
CA ASN A 298 -14.56 -8.11 -7.85
C ASN A 298 -14.39 -7.31 -9.16
N ASP A 299 -15.43 -6.58 -9.56
CA ASP A 299 -15.37 -5.66 -10.72
C ASP A 299 -14.56 -4.38 -10.42
N LEU A 300 -14.30 -4.12 -9.15
CA LEU A 300 -13.59 -2.93 -8.65
C LEU A 300 -12.12 -3.23 -8.30
N LEU A 301 -11.68 -4.49 -8.43
CA LEU A 301 -10.26 -4.82 -8.42
C LEU A 301 -9.58 -4.21 -9.66
N ARG A 302 -8.47 -3.49 -9.46
CA ARG A 302 -7.66 -2.98 -10.58
C ARG A 302 -6.65 -4.05 -10.98
N GLU A 303 -6.68 -4.47 -12.24
CA GLU A 303 -5.60 -5.28 -12.80
C GLU A 303 -4.36 -4.41 -13.00
N ILE A 304 -3.29 -4.70 -12.26
CA ILE A 304 -2.02 -3.98 -12.30
C ILE A 304 -1.08 -4.64 -13.29
N LEU A 305 -0.90 -5.95 -13.21
CA LEU A 305 -0.15 -6.70 -14.21
C LEU A 305 -0.96 -7.92 -14.68
N PRO A 306 -1.07 -8.16 -16.01
CA PRO A 306 -0.44 -7.40 -17.09
C PRO A 306 -1.04 -5.98 -17.26
N GLY A 307 -2.31 -5.78 -16.87
CA GLY A 307 -2.98 -4.49 -16.88
C GLY A 307 -3.27 -3.99 -18.30
N PRO A 308 -3.80 -2.76 -18.44
CA PRO A 308 -4.09 -2.19 -19.77
C PRO A 308 -2.83 -2.00 -20.61
N GLU A 309 -2.97 -2.18 -21.92
CA GLU A 309 -1.93 -1.78 -22.89
C GLU A 309 -1.58 -0.29 -22.70
N THR A 310 -0.30 0.02 -22.78
CA THR A 310 0.15 1.41 -22.70
C THR A 310 -0.25 2.13 -24.00
N PRO A 311 -1.04 3.21 -23.93
CA PRO A 311 -1.45 3.91 -25.12
C PRO A 311 -0.24 4.61 -25.79
N PRO A 312 -0.32 4.90 -27.10
CA PRO A 312 0.68 5.72 -27.79
C PRO A 312 0.93 7.04 -27.06
N ALA A 313 2.15 7.57 -27.11
CA ALA A 313 2.57 8.73 -26.32
C ALA A 313 1.67 9.96 -26.52
N GLU A 314 1.17 10.18 -27.73
CA GLU A 314 0.25 11.26 -28.07
C GLU A 314 -1.17 11.10 -27.50
N GLN A 315 -1.49 9.91 -26.98
CA GLN A 315 -2.77 9.57 -26.34
C GLN A 315 -2.62 9.35 -24.82
N GLN A 316 -1.40 9.46 -24.28
CA GLN A 316 -1.15 9.35 -22.85
C GLN A 316 -1.71 10.58 -22.12
N GLY A 317 -2.45 10.31 -21.04
CA GLY A 317 -3.11 11.32 -20.23
C GLY A 317 -3.92 10.67 -19.11
N THR A 318 -4.80 11.44 -18.47
CA THR A 318 -5.68 10.90 -17.41
C THR A 318 -6.85 10.12 -18.02
N LEU A 319 -6.93 8.83 -17.72
CA LEU A 319 -8.12 8.00 -17.91
C LEU A 319 -8.91 7.93 -16.61
N TRP A 320 -10.05 8.62 -16.54
CA TRP A 320 -10.95 8.55 -15.39
C TRP A 320 -11.68 7.21 -15.36
N ARG A 321 -11.57 6.50 -14.23
CA ARG A 321 -12.12 5.15 -14.06
C ARG A 321 -13.38 5.26 -13.21
N ARG A 322 -14.55 5.04 -13.82
CA ARG A 322 -15.79 4.90 -13.05
C ARG A 322 -15.98 3.47 -12.49
N PHE A 323 -15.37 2.50 -13.17
CA PHE A 323 -15.38 1.07 -12.88
C PHE A 323 -13.95 0.57 -13.11
N GLY A 324 -13.60 -0.63 -12.61
CA GLY A 324 -12.38 -1.37 -12.95
C GLY A 324 -11.19 -0.51 -13.34
#